data_AF-A0A8J7EAH1-F1
#
_entry.id   AF-A0A8J7EAH1-F1
#
_cell.length_a   1.000
_cell.length_b   1.000
_cell.length_c   1.000
_cell.angle_alpha   90.00
_cell.angle_beta   90.00
_cell.angle_gamma   90.00
#
_symmetry.space_group_name_H-M   'P 1'
#
loop_
_entity.id
_entity.type
_entity.pdbx_description
1 polymer ?
#
loop_
_entity_poly.entity_id
_entity_poly.type
_entity_poly.pdbx_seq_one_letter_code
_entity_poly.pdbx_strand_id
1 'polypeptide(L)'
;MGTDICLYAEIKRKDSWHLLLESEENSRYYPEGKLNTQLLKPVELYASRNCDLFSILADVSNPNGHTLDNQKFEVISPPRGLPEDLSPELRDLLKEWEFGDGKDSGVSGPSWLLLSEVLRFDWHGKVMRYEAMVDARAAHLFNENEPFPFRQWPKDIPTSYSVVMRDGVIVRWTATYADAVETDFFEMLENLKQYGDPSQIRLVFWFDH
;
A
#
# COMPACT_ATOMS: atom_id res chain seq x y z
N MET A 1 -12.39 1.55 10.10
CA MET A 1 -12.28 2.53 9.00
C MET A 1 -11.13 2.03 8.15
N GLY A 2 -11.35 1.84 6.86
CA GLY A 2 -10.31 1.29 5.99
C GLY A 2 -9.53 2.45 5.41
N THR A 3 -8.22 2.39 5.57
CA THR A 3 -7.29 3.37 5.05
C THR A 3 -6.98 3.02 3.58
N ASP A 4 -7.10 3.98 2.69
CA ASP A 4 -6.71 3.85 1.28
C ASP A 4 -5.28 4.38 1.10
N ILE A 5 -4.46 3.74 0.26
CA ILE A 5 -3.18 4.33 -0.16
C ILE A 5 -3.44 5.10 -1.43
N CYS A 6 -2.95 6.34 -1.47
CA CYS A 6 -2.84 7.09 -2.70
C CYS A 6 -1.38 7.04 -3.14
N LEU A 7 -1.11 6.46 -4.30
CA LEU A 7 0.24 6.28 -4.84
C LEU A 7 0.36 6.90 -6.23
N TYR A 8 1.38 7.73 -6.42
CA TYR A 8 1.71 8.41 -7.68
C TYR A 8 3.16 8.10 -8.06
N ALA A 9 3.51 8.23 -9.33
CA ALA A 9 4.90 8.14 -9.77
C ALA A 9 5.37 9.41 -10.47
N GLU A 10 6.64 9.73 -10.22
CA GLU A 10 7.39 10.74 -10.95
C GLU A 10 8.61 10.11 -11.59
N ILE A 11 9.04 10.66 -12.72
CA ILE A 11 10.27 10.30 -13.41
C ILE A 11 11.23 11.48 -13.46
N LYS A 12 12.49 11.22 -13.14
CA LYS A 12 13.56 12.19 -13.23
C LYS A 12 13.97 12.36 -14.69
N ARG A 13 13.90 13.59 -15.20
CA ARG A 13 14.38 13.97 -16.53
C ARG A 13 15.35 15.13 -16.36
N LYS A 14 16.62 14.92 -16.75
CA LYS A 14 17.72 15.85 -16.45
C LYS A 14 17.82 16.05 -14.92
N ASP A 15 17.53 17.25 -14.44
CA ASP A 15 17.69 17.66 -13.04
C ASP A 15 16.36 17.92 -12.32
N SER A 16 15.23 17.54 -12.92
CA SER A 16 13.89 17.75 -12.34
C SER A 16 13.02 16.50 -12.41
N TRP A 17 12.09 16.40 -11.46
CA TRP A 17 11.04 15.39 -11.43
C TRP A 17 9.80 15.86 -12.17
N HIS A 18 9.20 14.95 -12.91
CA HIS A 18 7.98 15.17 -13.67
C HIS A 18 7.01 14.04 -13.36
N LEU A 19 5.72 14.32 -13.36
CA LEU A 19 4.72 13.25 -13.34
C LEU A 19 5.03 12.22 -14.43
N LEU A 20 4.95 10.96 -14.03
CA LEU A 20 5.24 9.86 -14.95
C LEU A 20 4.12 9.70 -15.99
N LEU A 21 2.87 9.76 -15.52
CA LEU A 21 1.67 9.65 -16.35
C LEU A 21 1.03 11.02 -16.54
N GLU A 22 0.43 11.23 -17.70
CA GLU A 22 -0.38 12.42 -17.97
C GLU A 22 -1.60 12.44 -17.04
N SER A 23 -2.00 13.63 -16.63
CA SER A 23 -3.19 13.82 -15.78
C SER A 23 -4.46 13.33 -16.47
N GLU A 24 -5.38 12.79 -15.68
CA GLU A 24 -6.71 12.34 -16.10
C GLU A 24 -7.80 13.32 -15.67
N GLU A 25 -8.99 13.20 -16.26
CA GLU A 25 -10.17 13.94 -15.79
C GLU A 25 -10.48 13.59 -14.33
N ASN A 26 -10.62 14.62 -13.51
CA ASN A 26 -10.95 14.45 -12.12
C ASN A 26 -12.44 14.09 -11.99
N SER A 27 -12.72 12.79 -11.77
CA SER A 27 -14.08 12.28 -11.56
C SER A 27 -14.81 12.91 -10.35
N ARG A 28 -14.06 13.54 -9.45
CA ARG A 28 -14.58 14.28 -8.29
C ARG A 28 -14.52 15.79 -8.49
N TYR A 29 -14.47 16.28 -9.73
CA TYR A 29 -14.42 17.71 -10.01
C TYR A 29 -15.68 18.44 -9.51
N TYR A 30 -15.49 19.38 -8.57
CA TYR A 30 -16.55 20.23 -8.04
C TYR A 30 -16.11 21.70 -8.10
N PRO A 31 -16.41 22.45 -9.20
CA PRO A 31 -15.92 23.81 -9.40
C PRO A 31 -16.37 24.81 -8.33
N GLU A 32 -17.50 24.54 -7.68
CA GLU A 32 -18.06 25.38 -6.61
C GLU A 32 -17.65 24.89 -5.20
N GLY A 33 -16.88 23.81 -5.10
CA GLY A 33 -16.44 23.21 -3.85
C GLY A 33 -15.19 23.85 -3.25
N LYS A 34 -14.82 23.40 -2.05
CA LYS A 34 -13.54 23.76 -1.41
C LYS A 34 -12.38 22.79 -1.76
N LEU A 35 -12.72 21.62 -2.28
CA LEU A 35 -11.79 20.53 -2.63
C LEU A 35 -12.10 20.04 -4.04
N ASN A 36 -11.11 19.46 -4.72
CA ASN A 36 -11.25 18.90 -6.07
C ASN A 36 -11.73 19.94 -7.09
N THR A 37 -11.17 21.14 -7.04
CA THR A 37 -11.50 22.24 -7.97
C THR A 37 -10.67 22.20 -9.25
N GLN A 38 -9.76 21.22 -9.38
CA GLN A 38 -8.99 20.98 -10.60
C GLN A 38 -9.73 20.01 -11.52
N LEU A 39 -9.90 20.42 -12.78
CA LEU A 39 -10.52 19.61 -13.83
C LEU A 39 -9.72 18.35 -14.14
N LEU A 40 -8.38 18.45 -14.08
CA LEU A 40 -7.46 17.34 -14.28
C LEU A 40 -6.75 17.03 -12.97
N LYS A 41 -6.47 15.75 -12.73
CA LYS A 41 -5.65 15.30 -11.60
C LYS A 41 -4.57 14.32 -12.06
N PRO A 42 -3.44 14.22 -11.35
CA PRO A 42 -2.47 13.15 -11.59
C PRO A 42 -3.14 11.77 -11.49
N VAL A 43 -2.67 10.81 -12.30
CA VAL A 43 -3.17 9.43 -12.27
C VAL A 43 -2.66 8.73 -11.01
N GLU A 44 -3.61 8.20 -10.25
CA GLU A 44 -3.34 7.35 -9.09
C GLU A 44 -3.04 5.93 -9.57
N LEU A 45 -1.84 5.43 -9.28
CA LEU A 45 -1.35 4.15 -9.78
C LEU A 45 -1.90 2.95 -9.02
N TYR A 46 -2.24 3.17 -7.76
CA TYR A 46 -2.69 2.12 -6.86
C TYR A 46 -3.62 2.72 -5.81
N ALA A 47 -4.85 2.21 -5.77
CA ALA A 47 -5.91 2.62 -4.87
C ALA A 47 -6.58 1.35 -4.32
N SER A 48 -5.93 0.70 -3.35
CA SER A 48 -6.45 -0.49 -2.67
C SER A 48 -6.20 -0.42 -1.17
N ARG A 49 -6.99 -1.18 -0.40
CA ARG A 49 -6.91 -1.27 1.06
C ARG A 49 -6.06 -2.46 1.46
N ASN A 50 -4.74 -2.26 1.48
CA ASN A 50 -3.81 -3.30 1.90
C ASN A 50 -2.91 -2.81 3.04
N CYS A 51 -3.33 -3.06 4.29
CA CYS A 51 -2.58 -2.65 5.48
C CYS A 51 -1.17 -3.25 5.56
N ASP A 52 -0.97 -4.48 5.05
CA ASP A 52 0.34 -5.13 5.05
C ASP A 52 1.30 -4.39 4.12
N LEU A 53 0.83 -3.98 2.93
CA LEU A 53 1.59 -3.12 2.03
C LEU A 53 1.97 -1.80 2.71
N PHE A 54 1.04 -1.16 3.43
CA PHE A 54 1.29 0.14 4.07
C PHE A 54 2.35 0.03 5.16
N SER A 55 2.29 -1.09 5.90
CA SER A 55 3.25 -1.47 6.93
C SER A 55 4.64 -1.63 6.33
N ILE A 56 4.76 -2.36 5.22
CA ILE A 56 6.05 -2.62 4.57
C ILE A 56 6.63 -1.34 3.93
N LEU A 57 5.79 -0.52 3.28
CA LEU A 57 6.27 0.67 2.57
C LEU A 57 6.75 1.78 3.52
N ALA A 58 6.06 2.01 4.64
CA ALA A 58 6.30 3.18 5.50
C ALA A 58 5.96 2.99 6.98
N ASP A 59 5.95 1.75 7.49
CA ASP A 59 5.62 1.45 8.90
C ASP A 59 4.21 1.89 9.34
N VAL A 60 3.30 2.08 8.38
CA VAL A 60 1.95 2.57 8.65
C VAL A 60 1.04 1.42 9.04
N SER A 61 0.46 1.49 10.24
CA SER A 61 -0.39 0.44 10.81
C SER A 61 0.32 -0.92 10.93
N ASN A 62 1.66 -0.91 11.09
CA ASN A 62 2.45 -2.12 11.22
C ASN A 62 1.89 -3.02 12.34
N PRO A 63 1.50 -4.28 12.04
CA PRO A 63 0.70 -5.14 12.88
C PRO A 63 0.98 -5.04 14.38
N ASN A 64 -0.13 -4.92 15.11
CA ASN A 64 -0.18 -5.07 16.56
C ASN A 64 -1.42 -5.90 16.90
N GLY A 65 -1.33 -7.22 16.74
CA GLY A 65 -2.37 -8.15 17.23
C GLY A 65 -2.96 -9.16 16.24
N HIS A 66 -2.63 -9.11 14.94
CA HIS A 66 -3.12 -10.09 13.94
C HIS A 66 -2.01 -10.96 13.33
N THR A 67 -0.78 -10.77 13.77
CA THR A 67 0.38 -11.62 13.49
C THR A 67 0.68 -12.49 14.71
N LEU A 68 1.23 -13.67 14.47
CA LEU A 68 1.69 -14.54 15.55
C LEU A 68 2.78 -13.79 16.34
N ASP A 69 2.67 -13.80 17.67
CA ASP A 69 3.59 -13.14 18.60
C ASP A 69 3.75 -11.61 18.39
N ASN A 70 2.80 -10.94 17.72
CA ASN A 70 2.91 -9.53 17.33
C ASN A 70 4.14 -9.23 16.48
N GLN A 71 4.55 -10.17 15.62
CA GLN A 71 5.60 -9.94 14.64
C GLN A 71 5.25 -8.73 13.76
N LYS A 72 6.23 -7.85 13.56
CA LYS A 72 6.12 -6.68 12.67
C LYS A 72 6.74 -6.95 11.31
N PHE A 73 6.23 -6.28 10.28
CA PHE A 73 6.89 -6.24 8.98
C PHE A 73 8.20 -5.47 9.07
N GLU A 74 9.21 -5.95 8.36
CA GLU A 74 10.37 -5.15 8.02
C GLU A 74 9.97 -4.09 7.00
N VAL A 75 10.39 -2.86 7.24
CA VAL A 75 10.01 -1.69 6.45
C VAL A 75 11.11 -1.36 5.44
N ILE A 76 10.73 -0.94 4.23
CA ILE A 76 11.70 -0.52 3.20
C ILE A 76 12.45 0.73 3.66
N SER A 77 11.70 1.68 4.23
CA SER A 77 12.22 2.92 4.81
C SER A 77 11.24 3.45 5.86
N PRO A 78 11.73 4.10 6.92
CA PRO A 78 10.88 5.00 7.70
C PRO A 78 10.23 6.08 6.81
N PRO A 79 9.08 6.65 7.20
CA PRO A 79 8.46 7.76 6.50
C PRO A 79 9.44 8.90 6.23
N ARG A 80 9.50 9.34 4.97
CA ARG A 80 10.43 10.39 4.52
C ARG A 80 9.80 11.78 4.44
N GLY A 81 8.50 11.89 4.67
CA GLY A 81 7.74 13.10 4.33
C GLY A 81 7.62 13.26 2.81
N LEU A 82 7.27 14.46 2.37
CA LEU A 82 7.25 14.81 0.96
C LEU A 82 8.65 15.16 0.44
N PRO A 83 8.99 14.81 -0.82
CA PRO A 83 10.18 15.36 -1.47
C PRO A 83 10.10 16.88 -1.61
N GLU A 84 11.21 17.59 -1.39
CA GLU A 84 11.26 19.06 -1.59
C GLU A 84 11.16 19.47 -3.07
N ASP A 85 11.59 18.56 -3.95
CA ASP A 85 11.67 18.68 -5.40
C ASP A 85 10.52 17.96 -6.12
N LEU A 86 9.33 17.92 -5.51
CA LEU A 86 8.08 17.50 -6.16
C LEU A 86 7.84 18.27 -7.47
N SER A 87 7.30 17.57 -8.47
CA SER A 87 6.77 18.16 -9.69
C SER A 87 5.68 19.17 -9.32
N PRO A 88 5.50 20.24 -10.14
CA PRO A 88 4.50 21.26 -9.87
C PRO A 88 3.08 20.68 -9.71
N GLU A 89 2.72 19.73 -10.57
CA GLU A 89 1.39 19.12 -10.62
C GLU A 89 1.09 18.32 -9.35
N LEU A 90 2.03 17.49 -8.90
CA LEU A 90 1.85 16.70 -7.67
C LEU A 90 1.89 17.60 -6.43
N ARG A 91 2.73 18.64 -6.44
CA ARG A 91 2.77 19.65 -5.38
C ARG A 91 1.44 20.39 -5.25
N ASP A 92 0.81 20.75 -6.36
CA ASP A 92 -0.47 21.46 -6.35
C ASP A 92 -1.62 20.56 -5.88
N LEU A 93 -1.64 19.29 -6.29
CA LEU A 93 -2.56 18.31 -5.73
C LEU A 93 -2.43 18.21 -4.20
N LEU A 94 -1.20 18.04 -3.69
CA LEU A 94 -0.95 17.82 -2.26
C LEU A 94 -1.30 19.02 -1.37
N LYS A 95 -1.28 20.25 -1.92
CA LYS A 95 -1.75 21.44 -1.19
C LYS A 95 -3.24 21.36 -0.83
N GLU A 96 -4.06 20.75 -1.69
CA GLU A 96 -5.51 20.59 -1.43
C GLU A 96 -5.79 19.64 -0.26
N TRP A 97 -4.90 18.68 -0.02
CA TRP A 97 -5.02 17.70 1.06
C TRP A 97 -4.55 18.20 2.43
N GLU A 98 -4.26 19.49 2.56
CA GLU A 98 -3.83 20.14 3.81
C GLU A 98 -2.68 19.41 4.54
N PHE A 99 -1.77 18.73 3.83
CA PHE A 99 -0.58 18.11 4.43
C PHE A 99 0.39 19.10 5.11
N GLY A 100 0.04 20.40 5.16
CA GLY A 100 0.85 21.46 5.75
C GLY A 100 2.24 21.54 5.12
N ASP A 101 3.21 22.03 5.89
CA ASP A 101 4.64 22.02 5.61
C ASP A 101 5.28 20.62 5.69
N GLY A 102 4.47 19.54 5.61
CA GLY A 102 4.92 18.16 5.45
C GLY A 102 5.55 17.53 6.69
N LYS A 103 5.44 18.19 7.86
CA LYS A 103 6.22 17.82 9.06
C LYS A 103 5.46 17.13 10.19
N ASP A 104 4.12 17.05 10.16
CA ASP A 104 3.39 16.62 11.35
C ASP A 104 2.07 15.87 11.10
N SER A 105 2.10 14.84 10.26
CA SER A 105 0.98 13.90 10.08
C SER A 105 1.28 12.48 10.58
N GLY A 106 2.03 12.35 11.67
CA GLY A 106 2.16 11.10 12.43
C GLY A 106 2.45 9.83 11.60
N VAL A 107 1.87 8.70 12.04
CA VAL A 107 2.04 7.35 11.46
C VAL A 107 1.24 7.16 10.15
N SER A 108 0.76 8.24 9.52
CA SER A 108 0.00 8.21 8.26
C SER A 108 0.43 9.30 7.29
N GLY A 109 1.60 9.88 7.53
CA GLY A 109 2.13 10.96 6.71
C GLY A 109 2.61 10.49 5.33
N PRO A 110 2.78 11.43 4.40
CA PRO A 110 3.31 11.14 3.09
C PRO A 110 4.74 10.61 3.18
N SER A 111 5.09 9.74 2.25
CA SER A 111 6.44 9.21 2.08
C SER A 111 6.73 9.01 0.60
N TRP A 112 7.97 8.63 0.31
CA TRP A 112 8.38 8.30 -1.05
C TRP A 112 9.49 7.25 -1.06
N LEU A 113 9.56 6.49 -2.14
CA LEU A 113 10.59 5.47 -2.40
C LEU A 113 10.98 5.51 -3.86
N LEU A 114 12.24 5.24 -4.19
CA LEU A 114 12.60 4.94 -5.57
C LEU A 114 12.02 3.58 -5.96
N LEU A 115 11.61 3.42 -7.22
CA LEU A 115 11.18 2.13 -7.73
C LEU A 115 12.30 1.08 -7.56
N SER A 116 13.56 1.48 -7.73
CA SER A 116 14.70 0.60 -7.46
C SER A 116 14.83 0.13 -6.01
N GLU A 117 14.37 0.90 -5.02
CA GLU A 117 14.35 0.47 -3.60
C GLU A 117 13.29 -0.59 -3.40
N VAL A 118 12.09 -0.36 -3.94
CA VAL A 118 10.96 -1.31 -3.86
C VAL A 118 11.28 -2.63 -4.57
N LEU A 119 11.91 -2.57 -5.74
CA LEU A 119 12.29 -3.77 -6.51
C LEU A 119 13.44 -4.59 -5.89
N ARG A 120 14.31 -3.96 -5.10
CA ARG A 120 15.41 -4.65 -4.41
C ARG A 120 14.99 -5.28 -3.09
N PHE A 121 13.83 -4.88 -2.57
CA PHE A 121 13.31 -5.42 -1.32
C PHE A 121 12.98 -6.91 -1.49
N ASP A 122 13.33 -7.71 -0.48
CA ASP A 122 13.18 -9.17 -0.53
C ASP A 122 11.74 -9.60 -0.21
N TRP A 123 10.85 -9.50 -1.21
CA TRP A 123 9.44 -9.84 -1.08
C TRP A 123 9.16 -11.34 -0.89
N HIS A 124 9.99 -12.20 -1.48
CA HIS A 124 9.73 -13.64 -1.51
C HIS A 124 10.53 -14.42 -0.45
N GLY A 125 11.67 -13.90 0.01
CA GLY A 125 12.48 -14.53 1.06
C GLY A 125 12.03 -14.16 2.48
N LYS A 126 11.31 -13.05 2.65
CA LYS A 126 10.71 -12.65 3.93
C LYS A 126 9.33 -13.28 4.12
N VAL A 127 9.08 -13.74 5.34
CA VAL A 127 7.83 -14.40 5.73
C VAL A 127 7.20 -13.77 6.96
N MET A 128 5.87 -13.80 7.01
CA MET A 128 5.04 -13.41 8.13
C MET A 128 4.21 -14.59 8.59
N ARG A 129 4.09 -14.77 9.91
CA ARG A 129 3.20 -15.76 10.51
C ARG A 129 1.97 -15.07 11.04
N TYR A 130 0.82 -15.63 10.73
CA TYR A 130 -0.47 -15.08 11.13
C TYR A 130 -1.17 -16.01 12.11
N GLU A 131 -1.96 -15.41 12.98
CA GLU A 131 -2.88 -16.11 13.87
C GLU A 131 -4.22 -15.38 13.85
N ALA A 132 -5.28 -16.10 13.53
CA ALA A 132 -6.63 -15.57 13.53
C ALA A 132 -7.65 -16.66 13.82
N MET A 133 -8.88 -16.24 14.10
CA MET A 133 -10.04 -17.12 14.21
C MET A 133 -10.81 -17.15 12.88
N VAL A 134 -11.19 -18.34 12.44
CA VAL A 134 -11.99 -18.59 11.23
C VAL A 134 -13.23 -19.44 11.53
N ASP A 135 -14.18 -19.51 10.59
CA ASP A 135 -15.29 -20.44 10.67
C ASP A 135 -14.78 -21.89 10.83
N ALA A 136 -15.31 -22.62 11.81
CA ALA A 136 -14.89 -23.99 12.13
C ALA A 136 -14.94 -24.94 10.92
N ARG A 137 -15.86 -24.70 9.97
CA ARG A 137 -15.99 -25.50 8.75
C ARG A 137 -14.79 -25.32 7.80
N ALA A 138 -14.07 -24.20 7.88
CA ALA A 138 -12.89 -23.92 7.05
C ALA A 138 -11.56 -24.21 7.79
N ALA A 139 -11.58 -24.39 9.11
CA ALA A 139 -10.35 -24.50 9.93
C ALA A 139 -9.42 -25.64 9.51
N HIS A 140 -9.98 -26.75 9.02
CA HIS A 140 -9.21 -27.92 8.56
C HIS A 140 -8.36 -27.66 7.29
N LEU A 141 -8.56 -26.53 6.62
CA LEU A 141 -7.81 -26.14 5.42
C LEU A 141 -6.48 -25.47 5.75
N PHE A 142 -6.27 -25.07 7.01
CA PHE A 142 -5.09 -24.32 7.42
C PHE A 142 -3.92 -25.22 7.81
N ASN A 143 -2.73 -24.81 7.40
CA ASN A 143 -1.46 -25.39 7.81
C ASN A 143 -0.50 -24.25 8.14
N GLU A 144 0.19 -24.34 9.28
CA GLU A 144 1.08 -23.29 9.78
C GLU A 144 2.21 -22.94 8.81
N ASN A 145 2.64 -23.89 7.97
CA ASN A 145 3.74 -23.70 7.02
C ASN A 145 3.28 -23.44 5.58
N GLU A 146 1.98 -23.29 5.34
CA GLU A 146 1.41 -23.02 4.03
C GLU A 146 0.74 -21.63 4.00
N PRO A 147 0.61 -21.01 2.80
CA PRO A 147 -0.11 -19.76 2.65
C PRO A 147 -1.60 -19.91 2.90
N PHE A 148 -2.30 -18.78 2.98
CA PHE A 148 -3.75 -18.76 3.15
C PHE A 148 -4.45 -19.60 2.06
N PRO A 149 -5.37 -20.52 2.40
CA PRO A 149 -5.86 -21.55 1.49
C PRO A 149 -6.96 -21.03 0.53
N PHE A 150 -6.78 -19.87 -0.11
CA PHE A 150 -7.79 -19.25 -1.00
C PHE A 150 -8.34 -20.20 -2.07
N ARG A 151 -7.47 -21.03 -2.66
CA ARG A 151 -7.83 -21.96 -3.75
C ARG A 151 -8.70 -23.13 -3.28
N GLN A 152 -8.63 -23.48 -2.00
CA GLN A 152 -9.36 -24.59 -1.40
C GLN A 152 -10.60 -24.10 -0.64
N TRP A 153 -10.86 -22.78 -0.63
CA TRP A 153 -11.91 -22.19 0.17
C TRP A 153 -13.31 -22.61 -0.32
N PRO A 154 -14.21 -23.08 0.57
CA PRO A 154 -15.55 -23.50 0.17
C PRO A 154 -16.40 -22.31 -0.29
N LYS A 155 -17.12 -22.47 -1.41
CA LYS A 155 -17.90 -21.38 -2.04
C LYS A 155 -19.06 -20.87 -1.20
N ASP A 156 -19.54 -21.68 -0.26
CA ASP A 156 -20.68 -21.40 0.62
C ASP A 156 -20.25 -20.78 1.97
N ILE A 157 -18.95 -20.59 2.18
CA ILE A 157 -18.39 -19.99 3.39
C ILE A 157 -17.76 -18.64 3.00
N PRO A 158 -18.20 -17.52 3.60
CA PRO A 158 -17.52 -16.24 3.40
C PRO A 158 -16.03 -16.34 3.76
N THR A 159 -15.15 -15.88 2.89
CA THR A 159 -13.72 -15.77 3.20
C THR A 159 -13.53 -14.65 4.23
N SER A 160 -13.35 -15.03 5.49
CA SER A 160 -13.20 -14.09 6.60
C SER A 160 -12.39 -14.70 7.72
N TYR A 161 -11.55 -13.88 8.34
CA TYR A 161 -10.81 -14.19 9.56
C TYR A 161 -10.77 -12.95 10.45
N SER A 162 -10.63 -13.14 11.74
CA SER A 162 -10.57 -12.06 12.72
C SER A 162 -9.77 -12.50 13.95
N VAL A 163 -9.12 -11.58 14.65
CA VAL A 163 -8.48 -11.86 15.94
C VAL A 163 -9.52 -12.32 16.98
N VAL A 164 -10.78 -11.88 16.82
CA VAL A 164 -11.90 -12.26 17.68
C VAL A 164 -13.09 -12.69 16.84
N MET A 165 -13.57 -13.92 17.06
CA MET A 165 -14.77 -14.47 16.46
C MET A 165 -15.49 -15.35 17.47
N ARG A 166 -16.77 -15.07 17.76
CA ARG A 166 -17.54 -15.71 18.85
C ARG A 166 -17.47 -17.24 18.82
N ASP A 167 -17.57 -17.82 17.63
CA ASP A 167 -17.61 -19.26 17.39
C ASP A 167 -16.47 -19.72 16.46
N GLY A 168 -15.39 -18.93 16.40
CA GLY A 168 -14.27 -19.21 15.51
C GLY A 168 -13.30 -20.24 16.09
N VAL A 169 -12.55 -20.88 15.21
CA VAL A 169 -11.42 -21.76 15.55
C VAL A 169 -10.13 -21.02 15.23
N ILE A 170 -9.19 -21.02 16.19
CA ILE A 170 -7.86 -20.44 15.98
C ILE A 170 -7.13 -21.28 14.93
N VAL A 171 -6.59 -20.60 13.92
CA VAL A 171 -5.77 -21.17 12.87
C VAL A 171 -4.51 -20.33 12.68
N ARG A 172 -3.49 -20.94 12.08
CA ARG A 172 -2.22 -20.31 11.76
C ARG A 172 -1.83 -20.63 10.33
N TRP A 173 -1.14 -19.70 9.71
CA TRP A 173 -0.56 -19.85 8.38
C TRP A 173 0.68 -18.97 8.24
N THR A 174 1.49 -19.27 7.23
CA THR A 174 2.67 -18.48 6.89
C THR A 174 2.52 -17.93 5.49
N ALA A 175 2.72 -16.64 5.31
CA ALA A 175 2.71 -16.00 4.00
C ALA A 175 4.07 -15.33 3.75
N THR A 176 4.55 -15.32 2.51
CA THR A 176 5.64 -14.43 2.13
C THR A 176 5.15 -12.99 2.14
N TYR A 177 6.06 -12.01 2.16
CA TYR A 177 5.63 -10.60 2.03
C TYR A 177 4.97 -10.37 0.66
N ALA A 178 5.41 -11.10 -0.37
CA ALA A 178 4.76 -11.13 -1.68
C ALA A 178 3.34 -11.73 -1.66
N ASP A 179 3.03 -12.66 -0.76
CA ASP A 179 1.66 -13.18 -0.63
C ASP A 179 0.76 -12.19 0.14
N ALA A 180 1.35 -11.41 1.06
CA ALA A 180 0.66 -10.38 1.84
C ALA A 180 0.31 -9.15 0.99
N VAL A 181 1.17 -8.82 0.03
CA VAL A 181 0.94 -7.73 -0.92
C VAL A 181 0.34 -8.29 -2.22
N GLU A 182 -0.90 -7.92 -2.49
CA GLU A 182 -1.69 -8.48 -3.61
C GLU A 182 -0.98 -8.37 -4.98
N THR A 183 -1.30 -9.28 -5.91
CA THR A 183 -0.69 -9.36 -7.26
C THR A 183 -0.72 -8.03 -8.01
N ASP A 184 -1.81 -7.28 -7.90
CA ASP A 184 -2.02 -5.99 -8.58
C ASP A 184 -0.91 -4.98 -8.26
N PHE A 185 -0.33 -5.04 -7.06
CA PHE A 185 0.81 -4.19 -6.69
C PHE A 185 2.03 -4.54 -7.55
N PHE A 186 2.35 -5.82 -7.72
CA PHE A 186 3.48 -6.24 -8.55
C PHE A 186 3.26 -5.98 -10.04
N GLU A 187 2.04 -6.17 -10.54
CA GLU A 187 1.70 -5.80 -11.92
C GLU A 187 1.94 -4.31 -12.18
N MET A 188 1.55 -3.46 -11.23
CA MET A 188 1.84 -2.03 -11.26
C MET A 188 3.35 -1.75 -11.25
N LEU A 189 4.14 -2.41 -10.38
CA LEU A 189 5.60 -2.25 -10.38
C LEU A 189 6.25 -2.68 -11.70
N GLU A 190 5.81 -3.80 -12.30
CA GLU A 190 6.32 -4.26 -13.60
C GLU A 190 5.98 -3.26 -14.71
N ASN A 191 4.75 -2.74 -14.72
CA ASN A 191 4.33 -1.72 -15.68
C ASN A 191 5.17 -0.45 -15.56
N LEU A 192 5.63 -0.07 -14.36
CA LEU A 192 6.46 1.12 -14.19
C LEU A 192 7.87 0.97 -14.81
N LYS A 193 8.41 -0.26 -14.90
CA LYS A 193 9.73 -0.51 -15.48
C LYS A 193 9.83 -0.13 -16.95
N GLN A 194 8.71 -0.10 -17.67
CA GLN A 194 8.71 0.25 -19.10
C GLN A 194 9.03 1.73 -19.36
N TYR A 195 8.93 2.59 -18.34
CA TYR A 195 9.11 4.03 -18.48
C TYR A 195 10.55 4.52 -18.32
N GLY A 196 11.47 3.68 -17.84
CA GLY A 196 12.88 4.03 -17.70
C GLY A 196 13.61 3.26 -16.62
N ASP A 197 14.80 3.76 -16.25
CA ASP A 197 15.60 3.20 -15.17
C ASP A 197 14.85 3.34 -13.83
N PRO A 198 14.63 2.24 -13.07
CA PRO A 198 14.00 2.28 -11.76
C PRO A 198 14.65 3.21 -10.74
N SER A 199 15.92 3.58 -10.92
CA SER A 199 16.59 4.59 -10.07
C SER A 199 16.14 6.03 -10.36
N GLN A 200 15.51 6.26 -11.52
CA GLN A 200 14.98 7.54 -11.97
C GLN A 200 13.46 7.64 -11.81
N ILE A 201 12.81 6.61 -11.28
CA ILE A 201 11.37 6.61 -10.99
C ILE A 201 11.21 6.61 -9.48
N ARG A 202 10.39 7.52 -8.95
CA ARG A 202 10.01 7.51 -7.54
C ARG A 202 8.50 7.39 -7.40
N LEU A 203 8.10 6.64 -6.38
CA LEU A 203 6.74 6.50 -5.93
C LEU A 203 6.54 7.47 -4.77
N VAL A 204 5.53 8.34 -4.88
CA VAL A 204 5.12 9.26 -3.80
C VAL A 204 3.76 8.80 -3.33
N PHE A 205 3.60 8.58 -2.04
CA PHE A 205 2.39 7.98 -1.51
C PHE A 205 2.03 8.50 -0.11
N TRP A 206 0.76 8.39 0.22
CA TRP A 206 0.21 8.70 1.54
C TRP A 206 -1.03 7.85 1.81
N PHE A 207 -1.57 7.97 3.02
CA PHE A 207 -2.65 7.14 3.51
C PHE A 207 -3.85 8.02 3.88
N ASP A 208 -4.98 7.77 3.22
CA ASP A 208 -6.25 8.48 3.46
C ASP A 208 -7.14 7.63 4.41
N HIS A 209 -7.69 8.24 5.46
CA HIS A 209 -8.46 7.55 6.52
C HIS A 209 -9.96 7.81 6.42
#